data_AF-A0A523U603-F1
#
_entry.id   AF-A0A523U603-F1
#
_cell.length_a   1.000
_cell.length_b   1.000
_cell.length_c   1.000
_cell.angle_alpha   90.00
_cell.angle_beta   90.00
_cell.angle_gamma   90.00
#
_symmetry.space_group_name_H-M   'P 1'
#
loop_
_entity.id
_entity.type
_entity.pdbx_description
1 polymer ?
#
loop_
_entity_poly.entity_id
_entity_poly.type
_entity_poly.pdbx_seq_one_letter_code
_entity_poly.pdbx_strand_id
1 'polypeptide(L)'
;MDEPGSDKTEFDSERSHEPPEEMPADISEAATLTSAGATEEMVAQVVEEPGADAFTAVKQTARDVEARKLRGTAKVVKKDELNAVIDAMLQDRMLVVENEKAGAFADRDAAETKANSAENRSSELEEALARLQNELEQRVASFQERVTKLEAIIKQDEYKSKIMDLEYELHAVREAVAGLRLGFEFFNIVEDIDFGGALQELESLTGLMAQKEARAGGGPAFGYMRDRLQFIIASIKEDKRLFDSLKAALESGKGSVSVAFDLAHISWRCRGMLDETAIITRALELIN
;
A
#
# COMPACT_ATOMS: atom_id res chain seq x y z
N MET A 1 -34.66 -21.75 -44.31
CA MET A 1 -33.99 -20.46 -44.04
C MET A 1 -33.25 -20.66 -42.74
N ASP A 2 -31.93 -20.73 -42.92
CA ASP A 2 -30.93 -21.11 -41.94
C ASP A 2 -30.69 -20.00 -40.90
N GLU A 3 -30.18 -20.42 -39.74
CA GLU A 3 -29.64 -19.58 -38.66
C GLU A 3 -28.44 -18.74 -39.12
N PRO A 4 -28.03 -17.72 -38.35
CA PRO A 4 -27.06 -17.93 -37.26
C PRO A 4 -27.42 -17.12 -35.98
N GLY A 5 -27.08 -17.51 -34.76
CA GLY A 5 -25.79 -17.98 -34.27
C GLY A 5 -25.12 -16.83 -33.52
N SER A 6 -25.24 -16.79 -32.18
CA SER A 6 -24.45 -15.86 -31.35
C SER A 6 -23.90 -16.58 -30.13
N ASP A 7 -22.62 -16.90 -30.23
CA ASP A 7 -21.69 -17.26 -29.17
C ASP A 7 -21.77 -16.28 -27.99
N LYS A 8 -21.82 -16.84 -26.77
CA LYS A 8 -21.40 -16.15 -25.55
C LYS A 8 -20.37 -17.04 -24.85
N THR A 9 -19.10 -16.67 -25.03
CA THR A 9 -17.97 -17.12 -24.23
C THR A 9 -17.95 -16.32 -22.94
N GLU A 10 -18.31 -16.94 -21.81
CA GLU A 10 -18.01 -16.41 -20.48
C GLU A 10 -16.56 -16.77 -20.13
N PHE A 11 -15.75 -15.72 -19.95
CA PHE A 11 -14.34 -15.79 -19.61
C PHE A 11 -14.22 -15.61 -18.09
N ASP A 12 -13.94 -16.71 -17.39
CA ASP A 12 -13.46 -16.73 -16.00
C ASP A 12 -12.04 -16.15 -15.95
N SER A 13 -11.80 -15.06 -15.21
CA SER A 13 -10.45 -14.61 -14.83
C SER A 13 -10.46 -13.50 -13.76
N GLU A 14 -10.67 -13.85 -12.49
CA GLU A 14 -10.13 -13.04 -11.38
C GLU A 14 -9.46 -13.96 -10.35
N ARG A 15 -8.18 -14.23 -10.59
CA ARG A 15 -7.25 -14.83 -9.63
C ARG A 15 -6.38 -13.70 -9.08
N SER A 16 -6.72 -13.26 -7.87
CA SER A 16 -5.94 -12.31 -7.07
C SER A 16 -4.61 -12.93 -6.67
N HIS A 17 -3.50 -12.40 -7.18
CA HIS A 17 -2.16 -12.60 -6.64
C HIS A 17 -1.68 -11.30 -6.00
N GLU A 18 -1.69 -11.27 -4.68
CA GLU A 18 -0.94 -10.29 -3.88
C GLU A 18 0.58 -10.58 -4.02
N PRO A 19 1.42 -9.55 -4.16
CA PRO A 19 2.87 -9.68 -3.97
C PRO A 19 3.24 -9.34 -2.50
N PRO A 20 4.27 -9.99 -1.92
CA PRO A 20 4.85 -9.52 -0.67
C PRO A 20 5.93 -8.46 -0.97
N GLU A 21 5.71 -7.24 -0.49
CA GLU A 21 6.76 -6.25 -0.24
C GLU A 21 7.28 -6.43 1.19
N GLU A 22 8.59 -6.62 1.35
CA GLU A 22 9.41 -5.94 2.37
C GLU A 22 10.87 -6.40 2.21
N MET A 23 11.73 -5.48 1.75
CA MET A 23 13.17 -5.53 2.02
C MET A 23 13.52 -4.38 2.96
N PRO A 24 14.40 -4.58 3.96
CA PRO A 24 14.86 -3.50 4.81
C PRO A 24 15.97 -2.71 4.13
N ALA A 25 15.84 -1.39 4.20
CA ALA A 25 16.97 -0.48 4.13
C ALA A 25 17.59 -0.36 5.52
N ASP A 26 18.92 -0.45 5.62
CA ASP A 26 19.64 0.59 6.35
C ASP A 26 21.11 0.68 5.94
N ILE A 27 21.54 1.93 5.88
CA ILE A 27 22.80 2.46 5.36
C ILE A 27 23.56 3.03 6.56
N SER A 28 24.87 3.25 6.38
CA SER A 28 25.75 4.17 7.13
C SER A 28 26.49 3.55 8.35
N GLU A 29 27.75 3.86 8.67
CA GLU A 29 28.60 4.98 8.28
C GLU A 29 30.09 4.77 8.71
N ALA A 30 31.01 5.43 7.98
CA ALA A 30 32.28 6.08 8.38
C ALA A 30 33.39 5.32 9.16
N ALA A 31 34.61 5.16 8.59
CA ALA A 31 35.80 6.07 8.59
C ALA A 31 36.76 5.78 9.78
N THR A 32 38.10 5.87 9.78
CA THR A 32 39.09 6.77 9.11
C THR A 32 40.55 6.31 9.43
N LEU A 33 41.53 6.76 8.60
CA LEU A 33 42.92 7.25 8.91
C LEU A 33 44.09 6.24 9.18
N THR A 34 45.07 6.10 8.24
CA THR A 34 46.45 6.74 8.13
C THR A 34 47.47 6.29 9.20
N SER A 35 48.79 6.18 9.05
CA SER A 35 49.84 6.38 8.02
C SER A 35 51.19 6.03 8.71
N ALA A 36 52.26 5.76 7.96
CA ALA A 36 53.68 6.14 8.21
C ALA A 36 54.69 5.00 7.99
N GLY A 37 55.73 5.30 7.21
CA GLY A 37 56.95 4.51 7.06
C GLY A 37 58.20 5.24 7.60
N ALA A 38 59.34 4.56 7.58
CA ALA A 38 60.75 5.03 7.67
C ALA A 38 61.65 3.76 7.69
N THR A 39 62.58 3.50 6.74
CA THR A 39 64.02 3.89 6.65
C THR A 39 64.83 3.64 7.93
N GLU A 40 66.13 3.34 8.01
CA GLU A 40 67.26 2.84 7.18
C GLU A 40 68.47 2.82 8.17
N GLU A 41 69.61 2.22 7.78
CA GLU A 41 70.99 2.46 8.29
C GLU A 41 71.57 1.81 9.58
N MET A 42 72.59 0.95 9.31
CA MET A 42 73.99 0.94 9.79
C MET A 42 74.35 1.28 11.25
N VAL A 43 75.02 0.33 11.92
CA VAL A 43 76.16 0.62 12.80
C VAL A 43 77.21 -0.49 12.71
N ALA A 44 78.40 -0.11 12.24
CA ALA A 44 79.66 -0.85 12.46
C ALA A 44 80.32 -0.32 13.74
N GLN A 45 80.86 -1.19 14.59
CA GLN A 45 81.81 -0.80 15.62
C GLN A 45 82.92 -1.84 15.78
N VAL A 46 84.13 -1.37 15.46
CA VAL A 46 85.43 -1.96 15.74
C VAL A 46 85.79 -1.63 17.20
N VAL A 47 86.19 -2.64 17.97
CA VAL A 47 86.90 -2.47 19.25
C VAL A 47 88.13 -3.36 19.20
N GLU A 48 89.30 -2.74 19.25
CA GLU A 48 90.62 -3.36 19.36
C GLU A 48 91.04 -3.54 20.84
N GLU A 49 91.90 -4.55 21.04
CA GLU A 49 92.83 -4.80 22.16
C GLU A 49 92.30 -5.39 23.50
N PRO A 50 93.16 -6.02 24.34
CA PRO A 50 94.40 -6.77 24.11
C PRO A 50 94.41 -8.14 24.88
N GLY A 51 95.15 -9.14 24.39
CA GLY A 51 95.34 -10.40 25.16
C GLY A 51 95.81 -11.62 24.37
N ALA A 52 96.50 -11.40 23.25
CA ALA A 52 96.76 -12.40 22.21
C ALA A 52 97.79 -13.49 22.56
N ASP A 53 98.51 -13.43 23.69
CA ASP A 53 99.64 -14.35 23.89
C ASP A 53 99.33 -15.63 24.70
N ALA A 54 98.30 -15.64 25.55
CA ALA A 54 98.00 -16.84 26.35
C ALA A 54 96.98 -17.77 25.67
N PHE A 55 95.94 -17.22 25.03
CA PHE A 55 94.90 -18.02 24.37
C PHE A 55 95.34 -18.63 23.05
N THR A 56 96.28 -17.98 22.34
CA THR A 56 96.81 -18.49 21.07
C THR A 56 97.76 -19.67 21.30
N ALA A 57 98.56 -19.63 22.39
CA ALA A 57 99.40 -20.75 22.81
C ALA A 57 98.57 -21.99 23.23
N VAL A 58 97.44 -21.79 23.92
CA VAL A 58 96.52 -22.90 24.28
C VAL A 58 95.74 -23.40 23.06
N LYS A 59 95.32 -22.52 22.13
CA LYS A 59 94.69 -22.95 20.86
C LYS A 59 95.67 -23.69 19.95
N GLN A 60 96.95 -23.30 19.91
CA GLN A 60 97.97 -24.00 19.12
C GLN A 60 98.32 -25.36 19.74
N THR A 61 98.41 -25.47 21.06
CA THR A 61 98.63 -26.78 21.70
C THR A 61 97.40 -27.70 21.59
N ALA A 62 96.18 -27.18 21.68
CA ALA A 62 94.96 -27.96 21.43
C ALA A 62 94.86 -28.40 19.95
N ARG A 63 95.17 -27.51 19.00
CA ARG A 63 95.24 -27.85 17.57
C ARG A 63 96.36 -28.84 17.26
N ASP A 64 97.50 -28.78 17.94
CA ASP A 64 98.61 -29.73 17.73
C ASP A 64 98.31 -31.12 18.32
N VAL A 65 97.56 -31.20 19.42
CA VAL A 65 97.10 -32.48 19.99
C VAL A 65 95.99 -33.08 19.12
N GLU A 66 95.07 -32.27 18.62
CA GLU A 66 94.01 -32.71 17.70
C GLU A 66 94.57 -33.09 16.32
N ALA A 67 95.57 -32.36 15.81
CA ALA A 67 96.30 -32.71 14.59
C ALA A 67 97.16 -33.98 14.77
N ARG A 68 97.73 -34.22 15.95
CA ARG A 68 98.42 -35.50 16.25
C ARG A 68 97.44 -36.67 16.35
N LYS A 69 96.23 -36.48 16.88
CA LYS A 69 95.17 -37.50 16.87
C LYS A 69 94.67 -37.77 15.44
N LEU A 70 94.43 -36.75 14.64
CA LEU A 70 93.97 -36.89 13.25
C LEU A 70 95.05 -37.50 12.34
N ARG A 71 96.35 -37.29 12.59
CA ARG A 71 97.43 -37.97 11.85
C ARG A 71 97.57 -39.45 12.20
N GLY A 72 97.13 -39.88 13.38
CA GLY A 72 97.18 -41.29 13.80
C GLY A 72 96.06 -42.16 13.20
N THR A 73 94.98 -41.56 12.72
CA THR A 73 93.80 -42.28 12.19
C THR A 73 93.37 -41.86 10.79
N ALA A 74 94.15 -41.03 10.10
CA ALA A 74 93.99 -40.82 8.67
C ALA A 74 94.42 -42.10 7.93
N LYS A 75 93.52 -43.08 7.85
CA LYS A 75 93.54 -44.03 6.75
C LYS A 75 93.58 -43.17 5.48
N VAL A 76 94.65 -43.32 4.70
CA VAL A 76 94.73 -42.76 3.36
C VAL A 76 93.58 -43.39 2.57
N VAL A 77 92.42 -42.74 2.58
CA VAL A 77 91.28 -43.10 1.74
C VAL A 77 91.82 -43.02 0.33
N LYS A 78 91.74 -44.13 -0.40
CA LYS A 78 92.25 -44.17 -1.77
C LYS A 78 91.48 -43.11 -2.56
N LYS A 79 92.18 -42.39 -3.43
CA LYS A 79 91.60 -41.34 -4.26
C LYS A 79 90.29 -41.77 -4.93
N ASP A 80 90.20 -43.06 -5.27
CA ASP A 80 89.02 -43.68 -5.88
C ASP A 80 87.79 -43.73 -4.95
N GLU A 81 87.98 -43.99 -3.66
CA GLU A 81 86.90 -43.99 -2.66
C GLU A 81 86.41 -42.57 -2.36
N LEU A 82 87.32 -41.60 -2.33
CA LEU A 82 86.96 -40.18 -2.16
C LEU A 82 86.21 -39.65 -3.39
N ASN A 83 86.66 -40.01 -4.60
CA ASN A 83 85.97 -39.64 -5.84
C ASN A 83 84.57 -40.26 -5.90
N ALA A 84 84.40 -41.53 -5.50
CA ALA A 84 83.08 -42.17 -5.48
C ALA A 84 82.10 -41.48 -4.51
N VAL A 85 82.57 -41.01 -3.35
CA VAL A 85 81.74 -40.25 -2.41
C VAL A 85 81.38 -38.87 -2.97
N ILE A 86 82.32 -38.19 -3.62
CA ILE A 86 82.06 -36.90 -4.27
C ILE A 86 81.04 -37.06 -5.41
N ASP A 87 81.19 -38.09 -6.25
CA ASP A 87 80.28 -38.36 -7.35
C ASP A 87 78.87 -38.70 -6.85
N ALA A 88 78.75 -39.47 -5.76
CA ALA A 88 77.46 -39.76 -5.12
C ALA A 88 76.79 -38.50 -4.55
N MET A 89 77.56 -37.63 -3.89
CA MET A 89 77.03 -36.35 -3.38
C MET A 89 76.61 -35.39 -4.51
N LEU A 90 77.31 -35.40 -5.64
CA LEU A 90 76.95 -34.62 -6.82
C LEU A 90 75.67 -35.16 -7.47
N GLN A 91 75.49 -36.48 -7.53
CA GLN A 91 74.26 -37.11 -8.03
C GLN A 91 73.05 -36.80 -7.14
N ASP A 92 73.17 -36.93 -5.82
CA ASP A 92 72.09 -36.59 -4.89
C ASP A 92 71.70 -35.11 -5.01
N ARG A 93 72.69 -34.22 -5.15
CA ARG A 93 72.43 -32.78 -5.31
C ARG A 93 71.81 -32.46 -6.67
N MET A 94 72.17 -33.17 -7.73
CA MET A 94 71.49 -33.08 -9.01
C MET A 94 70.01 -33.49 -8.89
N LEU A 95 69.72 -34.60 -8.22
CA LEU A 95 68.35 -35.08 -8.03
C LEU A 95 67.50 -34.11 -7.21
N VAL A 96 68.06 -33.48 -6.16
CA VAL A 96 67.36 -32.45 -5.38
C VAL A 96 67.04 -31.23 -6.26
N VAL A 97 68.01 -30.76 -7.06
CA VAL A 97 67.80 -29.62 -7.97
C VAL A 97 66.79 -29.94 -9.08
N GLU A 98 66.79 -31.17 -9.59
CA GLU A 98 65.81 -31.61 -10.59
C GLU A 98 64.40 -31.69 -9.99
N ASN A 99 64.25 -32.18 -8.76
CA ASN A 99 62.98 -32.21 -8.05
C ASN A 99 62.46 -30.81 -7.68
N GLU A 100 63.33 -29.91 -7.24
CA GLU A 100 62.98 -28.51 -6.95
C GLU A 100 62.54 -27.76 -8.22
N LYS A 101 63.24 -27.99 -9.34
CA LYS A 101 62.83 -27.44 -10.64
C LYS A 101 61.49 -28.01 -11.08
N ALA A 102 61.30 -29.33 -11.00
CA ALA A 102 60.03 -29.97 -11.37
C ALA A 102 58.85 -29.44 -10.53
N GLY A 103 59.04 -29.24 -9.22
CA GLY A 103 58.05 -28.61 -8.34
C GLY A 103 57.73 -27.17 -8.74
N ALA A 104 58.77 -26.35 -9.01
CA ALA A 104 58.59 -24.96 -9.44
C ALA A 104 57.87 -24.82 -10.79
N PHE A 105 58.07 -25.76 -11.72
CA PHE A 105 57.33 -25.80 -12.98
C PHE A 105 55.85 -26.17 -12.77
N ALA A 106 55.57 -27.16 -11.91
CA ALA A 106 54.20 -27.55 -11.60
C ALA A 106 53.41 -26.41 -10.91
N ASP A 107 54.05 -25.67 -10.00
CA ASP A 107 53.44 -24.51 -9.33
C ASP A 107 53.17 -23.35 -10.31
N ARG A 108 54.06 -23.16 -11.29
CA ARG A 108 53.90 -22.13 -12.34
C ARG A 108 52.76 -22.47 -13.29
N ASP A 109 52.67 -23.70 -13.77
CA ASP A 109 51.59 -24.15 -14.65
C ASP A 109 50.22 -24.10 -13.93
N ALA A 110 50.19 -24.44 -12.63
CA ALA A 110 49.00 -24.32 -11.79
C ALA A 110 48.59 -22.85 -11.56
N ALA A 111 49.55 -21.92 -11.47
CA ALA A 111 49.28 -20.50 -11.35
C ALA A 111 48.79 -19.90 -12.67
N GLU A 112 49.38 -20.29 -13.80
CA GLU A 112 49.01 -19.82 -15.14
C GLU A 112 47.62 -20.30 -15.54
N THR A 113 47.28 -21.55 -15.26
CA THR A 113 45.91 -22.07 -15.46
C THR A 113 44.87 -21.36 -14.60
N LYS A 114 45.20 -21.03 -13.34
CA LYS A 114 44.31 -20.21 -12.48
C LYS A 114 44.16 -18.79 -12.98
N ALA A 115 45.23 -18.16 -13.45
CA ALA A 115 45.21 -16.81 -14.02
C ALA A 115 44.33 -16.76 -15.27
N ASN A 116 44.52 -17.68 -16.21
CA ASN A 116 43.72 -17.78 -17.43
C ASN A 116 42.23 -18.06 -17.11
N SER A 117 41.94 -18.91 -16.12
CA SER A 117 40.56 -19.14 -15.68
C SER A 117 39.92 -17.90 -15.02
N ALA A 118 40.69 -17.08 -14.30
CA ALA A 118 40.19 -15.86 -13.68
C ALA A 118 39.94 -14.77 -14.72
N GLU A 119 40.83 -14.64 -15.70
CA GLU A 119 40.69 -13.71 -16.82
C GLU A 119 39.46 -14.02 -17.67
N ASN A 120 39.25 -15.30 -18.02
CA ASN A 120 38.05 -15.75 -18.73
C ASN A 120 36.76 -15.42 -17.95
N ARG A 121 36.75 -15.68 -16.63
CA ARG A 121 35.59 -15.33 -15.79
C ARG A 121 35.36 -13.82 -15.69
N SER A 122 36.43 -13.02 -15.68
CA SER A 122 36.33 -11.56 -15.68
C SER A 122 35.67 -11.07 -16.97
N SER A 123 36.09 -11.59 -18.12
CA SER A 123 35.51 -11.26 -19.41
C SER A 123 34.03 -11.68 -19.51
N GLU A 124 33.68 -12.87 -19.03
CA GLU A 124 32.28 -13.32 -18.98
C GLU A 124 31.40 -12.42 -18.08
N LEU A 125 31.93 -11.96 -16.95
CA LEU A 125 31.23 -11.06 -16.04
C LEU A 125 31.05 -9.65 -16.63
N GLU A 126 32.07 -9.13 -17.32
CA GLU A 126 31.99 -7.85 -18.03
C GLU A 126 30.93 -7.88 -19.13
N GLU A 127 30.88 -8.96 -19.92
CA GLU A 127 29.83 -9.14 -20.92
C GLU A 127 28.43 -9.25 -20.30
N ALA A 128 28.30 -9.98 -19.19
CA ALA A 128 27.02 -10.11 -18.49
C ALA A 128 26.53 -8.77 -17.92
N LEU A 129 27.45 -7.98 -17.35
CA LEU A 129 27.15 -6.63 -16.86
C LEU A 129 26.72 -5.70 -17.99
N ALA A 130 27.42 -5.71 -19.12
CA ALA A 130 27.06 -4.90 -20.28
C ALA A 130 25.68 -5.26 -20.85
N ARG A 131 25.29 -6.55 -20.82
CA ARG A 131 23.96 -6.99 -21.23
C ARG A 131 22.89 -6.53 -20.26
N LEU A 132 23.10 -6.73 -18.95
CA LEU A 132 22.17 -6.28 -17.91
C LEU A 132 21.96 -4.76 -17.95
N GLN A 133 23.03 -4.01 -18.18
CA GLN A 133 22.97 -2.55 -18.28
C GLN A 133 22.13 -2.11 -19.49
N ASN A 134 22.33 -2.73 -20.65
CA ASN A 134 21.51 -2.47 -21.84
C ASN A 134 20.02 -2.84 -21.64
N GLU A 135 19.74 -3.99 -21.00
CA GLU A 135 18.37 -4.40 -20.71
C GLU A 135 17.68 -3.43 -19.73
N LEU A 136 18.42 -2.94 -18.75
CA LEU A 136 17.92 -1.95 -17.79
C LEU A 136 17.63 -0.62 -18.48
N GLU A 137 18.53 -0.14 -19.33
CA GLU A 137 18.33 1.10 -20.10
C GLU A 137 17.10 1.01 -21.02
N GLN A 138 16.91 -0.12 -21.71
CA GLN A 138 15.71 -0.34 -22.53
C GLN A 138 14.43 -0.35 -21.70
N ARG A 139 14.44 -1.00 -20.52
CA ARG A 139 13.29 -1.01 -19.62
C ARG A 139 12.98 0.38 -19.09
N VAL A 140 14.00 1.15 -18.70
CA VAL A 140 13.83 2.53 -18.23
C VAL A 140 13.23 3.41 -19.32
N ALA A 141 13.73 3.32 -20.55
CA ALA A 141 13.18 4.06 -21.69
C ALA A 141 11.71 3.68 -21.96
N SER A 142 11.38 2.39 -21.91
CA SER A 142 10.01 1.90 -22.05
C SER A 142 9.08 2.42 -20.95
N PHE A 143 9.54 2.43 -19.70
CA PHE A 143 8.77 2.98 -18.58
C PHE A 143 8.56 4.49 -18.71
N GLN A 144 9.59 5.24 -19.10
CA GLN A 144 9.48 6.68 -19.32
C GLN A 144 8.47 7.01 -20.43
N GLU A 145 8.45 6.25 -21.52
CA GLU A 145 7.45 6.42 -22.59
C GLU A 145 6.02 6.14 -22.08
N ARG A 146 5.84 5.07 -21.29
CA ARG A 146 4.54 4.72 -20.70
C ARG A 146 4.06 5.79 -19.71
N VAL A 147 4.94 6.29 -18.87
CA VAL A 147 4.64 7.40 -17.94
C VAL A 147 4.22 8.64 -18.71
N THR A 148 4.97 9.02 -19.76
CA THR A 148 4.63 10.19 -20.59
C THR A 148 3.26 10.05 -21.26
N LYS A 149 2.92 8.86 -21.76
CA LYS A 149 1.58 8.58 -22.32
C LYS A 149 0.47 8.68 -21.27
N LEU A 150 0.69 8.14 -20.07
CA LEU A 150 -0.27 8.23 -18.97
C LEU A 150 -0.46 9.67 -18.50
N GLU A 151 0.62 10.44 -18.39
CA GLU A 151 0.54 11.88 -18.08
C GLU A 151 -0.23 12.65 -19.15
N ALA A 152 -0.07 12.32 -20.43
CA ALA A 152 -0.82 12.95 -21.51
C ALA A 152 -2.32 12.64 -21.44
N ILE A 153 -2.68 11.40 -21.08
CA ILE A 153 -4.09 10.98 -20.86
C ILE A 153 -4.67 11.73 -19.65
N ILE A 154 -3.94 11.82 -18.53
CA ILE A 154 -4.40 12.52 -17.32
C ILE A 154 -4.50 14.04 -17.56
N LYS A 155 -3.65 14.60 -18.43
CA LYS A 155 -3.69 16.01 -18.84
C LYS A 155 -4.74 16.32 -19.91
N GLN A 156 -5.41 15.33 -20.51
CA GLN A 156 -6.53 15.61 -21.40
C GLN A 156 -7.64 16.26 -20.59
N ASP A 157 -7.88 17.55 -20.86
CA ASP A 157 -8.96 18.35 -20.28
C ASP A 157 -10.33 17.70 -20.44
N GLU A 158 -10.48 16.77 -21.40
CA GLU A 158 -11.66 15.93 -21.58
C GLU A 158 -12.01 15.10 -20.33
N TYR A 159 -11.02 14.50 -19.65
CA TYR A 159 -11.29 13.75 -18.41
C TYR A 159 -11.62 14.68 -17.24
N LYS A 160 -11.00 15.85 -17.17
CA LYS A 160 -11.36 16.86 -16.16
C LYS A 160 -12.77 17.40 -16.40
N SER A 161 -13.14 17.67 -17.65
CA SER A 161 -14.50 18.07 -18.03
C SER A 161 -15.50 16.99 -17.63
N LYS A 162 -15.21 15.73 -17.97
CA LYS A 162 -16.09 14.60 -17.65
C LYS A 162 -16.22 14.36 -16.14
N ILE A 163 -15.15 14.58 -15.37
CA ILE A 163 -15.20 14.55 -13.90
C ILE A 163 -16.11 15.68 -13.39
N MET A 164 -15.95 16.91 -13.88
CA MET A 164 -16.84 18.02 -13.49
C MET A 164 -18.30 17.77 -13.86
N ASP A 165 -18.57 17.22 -15.05
CA ASP A 165 -19.94 16.86 -15.48
C ASP A 165 -20.55 15.79 -14.56
N LEU A 166 -19.79 14.75 -14.22
CA LEU A 166 -20.21 13.70 -13.28
C LEU A 166 -20.40 14.25 -11.86
N GLU A 167 -19.56 15.18 -11.40
CA GLU A 167 -19.72 15.84 -10.10
C GLU A 167 -21.00 16.67 -10.05
N TYR A 168 -21.34 17.37 -11.14
CA TYR A 168 -22.59 18.12 -11.26
C TYR A 168 -23.81 17.21 -11.24
N GLU A 169 -23.80 16.12 -12.03
CA GLU A 169 -24.87 15.11 -12.01
C GLU A 169 -25.03 14.48 -10.61
N LEU A 170 -23.92 14.15 -9.95
CA LEU A 170 -23.93 13.57 -8.61
C LEU A 170 -24.52 14.56 -7.59
N HIS A 171 -24.23 15.86 -7.72
CA HIS A 171 -24.84 16.88 -6.87
C HIS A 171 -26.36 16.97 -7.08
N ALA A 172 -26.83 16.99 -8.33
CA ALA A 172 -28.26 16.99 -8.66
C ALA A 172 -28.98 15.74 -8.11
N VAL A 173 -28.35 14.57 -8.21
CA VAL A 173 -28.90 13.32 -7.65
C VAL A 173 -28.96 13.38 -6.13
N ARG A 174 -27.93 13.91 -5.45
CA ARG A 174 -27.94 14.08 -3.99
C ARG A 174 -29.07 15.01 -3.53
N GLU A 175 -29.31 16.10 -4.26
CA GLU A 175 -30.41 17.03 -3.98
C GLU A 175 -31.78 16.35 -4.15
N ALA A 176 -31.96 15.59 -5.24
CA ALA A 176 -33.18 14.81 -5.47
C ALA A 176 -33.43 13.76 -4.37
N VAL A 177 -32.39 13.06 -3.91
CA VAL A 177 -32.48 12.09 -2.81
C VAL A 177 -32.82 12.78 -1.49
N ALA A 178 -32.23 13.93 -1.21
CA ALA A 178 -32.57 14.73 -0.02
C ALA A 178 -34.04 15.18 -0.05
N GLY A 179 -34.52 15.64 -1.22
CA GLY A 179 -35.93 16.00 -1.44
C GLY A 179 -36.88 14.82 -1.25
N LEU A 180 -36.52 13.63 -1.76
CA LEU A 180 -37.30 12.40 -1.55
C LEU A 180 -37.32 11.99 -0.07
N ARG A 181 -36.18 12.04 0.62
CA ARG A 181 -36.10 11.70 2.05
C ARG A 181 -36.97 12.63 2.90
N LEU A 182 -36.92 13.94 2.61
CA LEU A 182 -37.80 14.91 3.25
C LEU A 182 -39.27 14.61 2.94
N GLY A 183 -39.59 14.27 1.68
CA GLY A 183 -40.93 13.82 1.28
C GLY A 183 -41.42 12.58 2.03
N PHE A 184 -40.54 11.60 2.29
CA PHE A 184 -40.87 10.41 3.09
C PHE A 184 -41.07 10.72 4.59
N GLU A 185 -40.27 11.62 5.17
CA GLU A 185 -40.48 12.08 6.54
C GLU A 185 -41.85 12.76 6.68
N PHE A 186 -42.27 13.53 5.67
CA PHE A 186 -43.61 14.09 5.62
C PHE A 186 -44.68 13.02 5.41
N PHE A 187 -44.47 12.02 4.55
CA PHE A 187 -45.42 10.95 4.31
C PHE A 187 -45.73 10.14 5.58
N ASN A 188 -44.73 9.89 6.43
CA ASN A 188 -44.92 9.25 7.73
C ASN A 188 -45.79 10.08 8.69
N ILE A 189 -45.87 11.40 8.52
CA ILE A 189 -46.80 12.27 9.28
C ILE A 189 -48.22 12.21 8.70
N VAL A 190 -48.35 11.89 7.41
CA VAL A 190 -49.60 11.84 6.66
C VAL A 190 -50.41 10.56 6.92
N GLU A 191 -49.77 9.44 7.27
CA GLU A 191 -50.43 8.12 7.31
C GLU A 191 -51.53 7.92 8.37
N ASP A 192 -51.75 8.85 9.31
CA ASP A 192 -52.63 8.62 10.47
C ASP A 192 -53.91 9.48 10.53
N ILE A 193 -54.30 10.21 9.48
CA ILE A 193 -55.54 11.01 9.53
C ILE A 193 -56.74 10.18 9.10
N ASP A 194 -57.53 9.71 10.09
CA ASP A 194 -58.86 9.13 9.84
C ASP A 194 -59.90 10.22 9.53
N PHE A 195 -59.92 10.64 8.25
CA PHE A 195 -60.92 11.58 7.74
C PHE A 195 -62.36 11.07 7.91
N GLY A 196 -62.56 9.75 7.88
CA GLY A 196 -63.89 9.15 7.97
C GLY A 196 -64.47 9.31 9.37
N GLY A 197 -63.73 8.87 10.38
CA GLY A 197 -64.10 9.03 11.79
C GLY A 197 -64.26 10.51 12.16
N ALA A 198 -63.31 11.35 11.77
CA ALA A 198 -63.33 12.78 12.06
C ALA A 198 -64.59 13.48 11.49
N LEU A 199 -64.95 13.22 10.23
CA LEU A 199 -66.16 13.82 9.64
C LEU A 199 -67.43 13.37 10.35
N GLN A 200 -67.51 12.08 10.73
CA GLN A 200 -68.67 11.53 11.43
C GLN A 200 -68.85 12.17 12.82
N GLU A 201 -67.75 12.37 13.55
CA GLU A 201 -67.76 13.06 14.85
C GLU A 201 -68.24 14.52 14.71
N LEU A 202 -67.74 15.24 13.70
CA LEU A 202 -68.12 16.63 13.46
C LEU A 202 -69.58 16.80 13.04
N GLU A 203 -70.09 15.91 12.19
CA GLU A 203 -71.50 15.89 11.81
C GLU A 203 -72.39 15.60 13.03
N SER A 204 -71.96 14.67 13.90
CA SER A 204 -72.64 14.36 15.16
C SER A 204 -72.67 15.56 16.12
N LEU A 205 -71.53 16.26 16.26
CA LEU A 205 -71.41 17.47 17.09
C LEU A 205 -72.30 18.61 16.57
N THR A 206 -72.34 18.79 15.25
CA THR A 206 -73.21 19.79 14.60
C THR A 206 -74.69 19.47 14.83
N GLY A 207 -75.07 18.19 14.79
CA GLY A 207 -76.43 17.74 15.13
C GLY A 207 -76.80 17.99 16.60
N LEU A 208 -75.88 17.69 17.52
CA LEU A 208 -76.06 17.96 18.96
C LEU A 208 -76.23 19.46 19.23
N MET A 209 -75.45 20.29 18.55
CA MET A 209 -75.52 21.75 18.61
C MET A 209 -76.88 22.29 18.17
N ALA A 210 -77.39 21.83 17.01
CA ALA A 210 -78.71 22.22 16.53
C ALA A 210 -79.82 21.81 17.51
N GLN A 211 -79.70 20.64 18.14
CA GLN A 211 -80.65 20.19 19.16
C GLN A 211 -80.60 21.06 20.43
N LYS A 212 -79.40 21.43 20.89
CA LYS A 212 -79.23 22.33 22.04
C LYS A 212 -79.76 23.73 21.77
N GLU A 213 -79.48 24.28 20.58
CA GLU A 213 -80.00 25.57 20.13
C GLU A 213 -81.54 25.60 20.18
N ALA A 214 -82.18 24.54 19.66
CA ALA A 214 -83.65 24.41 19.68
C ALA A 214 -84.24 24.28 21.09
N ARG A 215 -83.52 23.68 22.06
CA ARG A 215 -84.00 23.47 23.43
C ARG A 215 -83.74 24.65 24.37
N ALA A 216 -82.58 25.29 24.26
CA ALA A 216 -82.13 26.33 25.19
C ALA A 216 -82.55 27.75 24.75
N GLY A 217 -83.28 27.89 23.64
CA GLY A 217 -83.61 29.20 23.07
C GLY A 217 -82.41 29.89 22.40
N GLY A 218 -81.43 29.09 21.96
CA GLY A 218 -80.31 29.43 21.07
C GLY A 218 -79.77 30.86 21.18
N GLY A 219 -78.88 31.13 22.13
CA GLY A 219 -78.11 32.37 22.12
C GLY A 219 -77.22 32.47 20.85
N PRO A 220 -76.86 33.68 20.39
CA PRO A 220 -76.11 33.91 19.15
C PRO A 220 -74.76 33.16 19.09
N ALA A 221 -74.19 32.78 20.24
CA ALA A 221 -72.98 31.98 20.32
C ALA A 221 -73.14 30.56 19.73
N PHE A 222 -74.32 29.93 19.89
CA PHE A 222 -74.57 28.59 19.33
C PHE A 222 -74.66 28.62 17.80
N GLY A 223 -75.32 29.64 17.24
CA GLY A 223 -75.36 29.87 15.80
C GLY A 223 -73.96 30.05 15.22
N TYR A 224 -73.13 30.90 15.84
CA TYR A 224 -71.74 31.11 15.40
C TYR A 224 -70.91 29.82 15.43
N MET A 225 -70.95 29.06 16.54
CA MET A 225 -70.21 27.80 16.65
C MET A 225 -70.69 26.77 15.61
N ARG A 226 -71.99 26.75 15.28
CA ARG A 226 -72.57 25.81 14.32
C ARG A 226 -72.11 26.16 12.91
N ASP A 227 -72.19 27.43 12.54
CA ASP A 227 -71.75 27.91 11.24
C ASP A 227 -70.23 27.68 11.08
N ARG A 228 -69.45 27.82 12.17
CA ARG A 228 -68.02 27.49 12.17
C ARG A 228 -67.75 25.99 11.99
N LEU A 229 -68.49 25.11 12.68
CA LEU A 229 -68.38 23.66 12.47
C LEU A 229 -68.75 23.25 11.05
N GLN A 230 -69.80 23.84 10.47
CA GLN A 230 -70.18 23.60 9.09
C GLN A 230 -69.09 24.02 8.10
N PHE A 231 -68.44 25.16 8.34
CA PHE A 231 -67.28 25.59 7.56
C PHE A 231 -66.11 24.60 7.66
N ILE A 232 -65.82 24.10 8.86
CA ILE A 232 -64.75 23.11 9.08
C ILE A 232 -65.08 21.80 8.37
N ILE A 233 -66.31 21.30 8.47
CA ILE A 233 -66.77 20.09 7.77
C ILE A 233 -66.62 20.25 6.25
N ALA A 234 -67.06 21.38 5.69
CA ALA A 234 -66.95 21.64 4.25
C ALA A 234 -65.49 21.66 3.80
N SER A 235 -64.61 22.30 4.58
CA SER A 235 -63.17 22.37 4.30
C SER A 235 -62.51 20.99 4.37
N ILE A 236 -62.79 20.19 5.41
CA ILE A 236 -62.25 18.82 5.52
C ILE A 236 -62.74 17.93 4.37
N LYS A 237 -63.98 18.09 3.89
CA LYS A 237 -64.49 17.33 2.75
C LYS A 237 -63.75 17.64 1.45
N GLU A 238 -63.48 18.92 1.18
CA GLU A 238 -62.69 19.30 0.01
C GLU A 238 -61.24 18.80 0.12
N ASP A 239 -60.65 18.94 1.30
CA ASP A 239 -59.30 18.49 1.58
C ASP A 239 -59.14 16.99 1.44
N LYS A 240 -60.12 16.21 1.93
CA LYS A 240 -60.18 14.77 1.74
C LYS A 240 -60.22 14.40 0.25
N ARG A 241 -61.01 15.12 -0.56
CA ARG A 241 -61.11 14.85 -2.01
C ARG A 241 -59.77 15.11 -2.71
N LEU A 242 -59.10 16.22 -2.37
CA LEU A 242 -57.78 16.53 -2.91
C LEU A 242 -56.74 15.52 -2.44
N PHE A 243 -56.79 15.13 -1.17
CA PHE A 243 -55.95 14.12 -0.56
C PHE A 243 -56.06 12.76 -1.27
N ASP A 244 -57.29 12.26 -1.44
CA ASP A 244 -57.56 10.99 -2.13
C ASP A 244 -57.03 11.02 -3.58
N SER A 245 -57.18 12.16 -4.28
CA SER A 245 -56.67 12.36 -5.64
C SER A 245 -55.14 12.35 -5.70
N LEU A 246 -54.46 13.05 -4.78
CA LEU A 246 -53.00 13.13 -4.74
C LEU A 246 -52.40 11.80 -4.30
N LYS A 247 -53.04 11.10 -3.35
CA LYS A 247 -52.64 9.76 -2.92
C LYS A 247 -52.72 8.77 -4.07
N ALA A 248 -53.81 8.77 -4.84
CA ALA A 248 -53.92 7.93 -6.04
C ALA A 248 -52.87 8.27 -7.11
N ALA A 249 -52.51 9.55 -7.26
CA ALA A 249 -51.43 9.96 -8.17
C ALA A 249 -50.06 9.42 -7.71
N LEU A 250 -49.79 9.42 -6.40
CA LEU A 250 -48.57 8.86 -5.82
C LEU A 250 -48.51 7.34 -5.96
N GLU A 251 -49.60 6.63 -5.60
CA GLU A 251 -49.70 5.17 -5.70
C GLU A 251 -49.59 4.65 -7.13
N SER A 252 -50.06 5.42 -8.12
CA SER A 252 -49.92 5.09 -9.54
C SER A 252 -48.54 5.40 -10.12
N GLY A 253 -47.59 5.88 -9.31
CA GLY A 253 -46.24 6.24 -9.73
C GLY A 253 -46.19 7.49 -10.63
N LYS A 254 -47.29 8.25 -10.72
CA LYS A 254 -47.40 9.49 -11.50
C LYS A 254 -47.14 10.74 -10.64
N GLY A 255 -46.91 10.58 -9.35
CA GLY A 255 -46.64 11.65 -8.41
C GLY A 255 -45.20 12.17 -8.50
N SER A 256 -45.03 13.48 -8.37
CA SER A 256 -43.73 14.12 -8.15
C SER A 256 -43.50 14.38 -6.65
N VAL A 257 -42.29 14.81 -6.26
CA VAL A 257 -42.00 15.26 -4.88
C VAL A 257 -42.97 16.36 -4.43
N SER A 258 -43.42 17.21 -5.36
CA SER A 258 -44.44 18.23 -5.09
C SER A 258 -45.76 17.63 -4.60
N VAL A 259 -46.17 16.48 -5.13
CA VAL A 259 -47.41 15.80 -4.72
C VAL A 259 -47.31 15.31 -3.27
N ALA A 260 -46.14 14.83 -2.85
CA ALA A 260 -45.90 14.44 -1.46
C ALA A 260 -45.96 15.65 -0.51
N PHE A 261 -45.41 16.80 -0.93
CA PHE A 261 -45.50 18.04 -0.16
C PHE A 261 -46.95 18.54 -0.03
N ASP A 262 -47.72 18.49 -1.11
CA ASP A 262 -49.14 18.88 -1.09
C ASP A 262 -49.97 17.97 -0.17
N LEU A 263 -49.71 16.66 -0.18
CA LEU A 263 -50.31 15.70 0.76
C LEU A 263 -50.00 16.05 2.22
N ALA A 264 -48.75 16.40 2.50
CA ALA A 264 -48.31 16.80 3.84
C ALA A 264 -48.97 18.09 4.30
N HIS A 265 -49.06 19.07 3.42
CA HIS A 265 -49.69 20.36 3.70
C HIS A 265 -51.19 20.20 3.97
N ILE A 266 -51.90 19.40 3.17
CA ILE A 266 -53.32 19.09 3.40
C ILE A 266 -53.49 18.39 4.75
N SER A 267 -52.64 17.42 5.07
CA SER A 267 -52.69 16.70 6.34
C SER A 267 -52.51 17.63 7.54
N TRP A 268 -51.53 18.54 7.47
CA TRP A 268 -51.29 19.54 8.51
C TRP A 268 -52.48 20.49 8.68
N ARG A 269 -53.06 20.97 7.58
CA ARG A 269 -54.25 21.85 7.62
C ARG A 269 -55.44 21.14 8.26
N CYS A 270 -55.69 19.89 7.89
CA CYS A 270 -56.77 19.08 8.46
C CYS A 270 -56.59 18.87 9.95
N ARG A 271 -55.37 18.58 10.41
CA ARG A 271 -55.07 18.47 11.84
C ARG A 271 -55.38 19.76 12.60
N GLY A 272 -54.98 20.91 12.08
CA GLY A 272 -55.31 22.21 12.69
C GLY A 272 -56.81 22.48 12.79
N MET A 273 -57.58 22.06 11.78
CA MET A 273 -59.05 22.15 11.82
C MET A 273 -59.66 21.21 12.87
N LEU A 274 -59.11 20.00 13.05
CA LEU A 274 -59.56 19.06 14.09
C LEU A 274 -59.24 19.58 15.50
N ASP A 275 -58.08 20.18 15.70
CA ASP A 275 -57.73 20.82 16.97
C ASP A 275 -58.72 21.96 17.31
N GLU A 276 -59.13 22.76 16.32
CA GLU A 276 -60.16 23.79 16.49
C GLU A 276 -61.50 23.18 16.93
N THR A 277 -61.87 22.01 16.39
CA THR A 277 -63.12 21.35 16.76
C THR A 277 -63.10 20.81 18.18
N ALA A 278 -61.94 20.34 18.67
CA ALA A 278 -61.76 19.96 20.07
C ALA A 278 -61.98 21.16 21.02
N ILE A 279 -61.56 22.37 20.61
CA ILE A 279 -61.82 23.61 21.36
C ILE A 279 -63.33 23.91 21.40
N ILE A 280 -64.02 23.79 20.27
CA ILE A 280 -65.49 24.00 20.21
C ILE A 280 -66.22 22.98 21.08
N THR A 281 -65.85 21.70 21.02
CA THR A 281 -66.41 20.64 21.88
C THR A 281 -66.24 20.99 23.36
N ARG A 282 -65.03 21.39 23.77
CA ARG A 282 -64.77 21.79 25.17
C ARG A 282 -65.54 23.03 25.59
N ALA A 283 -65.72 24.01 24.70
CA ALA A 283 -66.56 25.17 24.97
C ALA A 283 -68.03 24.76 25.19
N LEU A 284 -68.53 23.77 24.44
CA LEU A 284 -69.89 23.25 24.59
C LEU A 284 -70.11 22.45 25.88
N GLU A 285 -69.06 21.80 26.38
CA GLU A 285 -69.08 21.13 27.69
C GLU A 285 -69.16 22.15 28.83
N LEU A 286 -68.52 23.31 28.70
CA LEU A 286 -68.54 24.37 29.72
C LEU A 286 -69.86 25.16 29.79
N ILE A 287 -70.64 25.14 28.71
CA ILE A 287 -71.95 25.81 28.64
C ILE A 287 -73.08 24.90 29.18
N ASN A 288 -72.82 23.60 29.31
CA ASN A 288 -73.73 22.63 29.95
C ASN A 288 -73.64 22.69 31.47
#